data_AF-A0A8T6URI0-F1
#
_entry.id   AF-A0A8T6URI0-F1
#
_cell.length_a   1.000
_cell.length_b   1.000
_cell.length_c   1.000
_cell.angle_alpha   90.00
_cell.angle_beta   90.00
_cell.angle_gamma   90.00
#
_symmetry.space_group_name_H-M   'P 1'
#
loop_
_entity.id
_entity.type
_entity.pdbx_description
1 polymer ?
#
loop_
_entity_poly.entity_id
_entity_poly.type
_entity_poly.pdbx_seq_one_letter_code
_entity_poly.pdbx_strand_id
1 'polypeptide(L)' 'MSEHDLHRRVKANFAVLTISDTRTKKTDQSGRTAKELIGNDGHEVLTHKIIRNNKSLIQNTISEILQDD' A
#
# COMPACT_ATOMS: atom_id res chain seq x y z
N MET A 1 12.70 -1.82 -31.39
CA MET A 1 11.99 -1.30 -30.21
C MET A 1 12.12 0.21 -30.28
N SER A 2 11.06 0.90 -30.72
CA SER A 2 11.09 2.35 -30.89
C SER A 2 10.89 3.04 -29.54
N GLU A 3 11.39 4.27 -29.41
CA GLU A 3 11.24 5.18 -28.26
C GLU A 3 9.80 5.44 -27.77
N HIS A 4 8.80 4.82 -28.41
CA HIS A 4 7.38 5.07 -28.18
C HIS A 4 6.73 4.17 -27.12
N ASP A 5 7.46 3.17 -26.58
CA ASP A 5 6.97 2.28 -25.52
C ASP A 5 7.12 2.88 -24.09
N LEU A 6 7.79 4.03 -23.97
CA LEU A 6 8.15 4.63 -22.67
C LEU A 6 6.96 5.23 -21.89
N HIS A 7 5.79 5.37 -22.53
CA HIS A 7 4.62 6.08 -21.99
C HIS A 7 3.38 5.18 -21.79
N ARG A 8 3.56 3.86 -21.64
CA ARG A 8 2.44 3.01 -21.22
C ARG A 8 2.10 3.32 -19.76
N ARG A 9 1.01 4.05 -19.53
CA ARG A 9 0.44 4.22 -18.17
C ARG A 9 0.08 2.82 -17.64
N VAL A 10 0.88 2.32 -16.71
CA VAL A 10 0.61 1.04 -16.03
C VAL A 10 -0.29 1.33 -14.84
N LYS A 11 -1.48 0.73 -14.81
CA LYS A 11 -2.29 0.67 -13.60
C LYS A 11 -1.74 -0.46 -12.73
N ALA A 12 -1.33 -0.14 -11.50
CA ALA A 12 -0.84 -1.11 -10.53
C ALA A 12 -1.75 -1.17 -9.30
N ASN A 13 -1.72 -2.33 -8.63
CA ASN A 13 -2.41 -2.57 -7.38
C ASN A 13 -1.43 -2.41 -6.21
N PHE A 14 -1.90 -1.83 -5.11
CA PHE A 14 -1.11 -1.52 -3.93
C PHE A 14 -1.75 -2.05 -2.65
N ALA A 15 -0.91 -2.40 -1.68
CA ALA A 15 -1.28 -2.54 -0.29
C ALA A 15 -0.57 -1.45 0.52
N VAL A 16 -1.29 -0.82 1.46
CA VAL A 16 -0.77 0.19 2.38
C VAL A 16 -0.73 -0.40 3.78
N LEU A 17 0.45 -0.51 4.36
CA LEU A 17 0.65 -1.05 5.70
C LEU A 17 1.29 -0.01 6.62
N THR A 18 0.54 0.50 7.58
CA THR A 18 1.04 1.41 8.60
C THR A 18 1.52 0.61 9.80
N ILE A 19 2.80 0.74 10.15
CA ILE A 19 3.39 0.09 11.33
C ILE A 19 3.51 1.14 12.44
N SER A 20 2.70 1.01 13.49
CA SER A 20 2.70 1.94 14.62
C SER A 20 1.95 1.36 15.81
N ASP A 21 2.47 1.61 17.02
CA ASP A 21 1.82 1.16 18.25
C ASP A 21 0.67 2.05 18.71
N THR A 22 0.64 3.30 18.23
CA THR A 22 -0.28 4.34 18.72
C THR A 22 -1.25 4.87 17.66
N ARG A 23 -1.00 4.61 16.37
CA ARG A 23 -1.90 5.06 15.31
C ARG A 23 -3.20 4.26 15.31
N THR A 24 -4.25 4.98 14.94
CA THR A 24 -5.59 4.44 14.67
C THR A 24 -6.00 4.86 13.26
N LYS A 25 -7.12 4.33 12.75
CA LYS A 25 -7.68 4.79 11.46
C LYS A 25 -7.87 6.31 11.39
N LYS A 26 -8.20 6.95 12.52
CA LYS A 26 -8.36 8.41 12.62
C LYS A 26 -7.03 9.16 12.60
N THR A 27 -5.98 8.62 13.22
CA THR A 27 -4.69 9.31 13.36
C THR A 27 -3.63 8.88 12.34
N ASP A 28 -3.94 7.92 11.46
CA ASP A 28 -3.04 7.46 10.41
C ASP A 28 -2.97 8.41 9.20
N GLN A 29 -2.37 9.58 9.42
CA GLN A 29 -2.22 10.59 8.37
C GLN A 29 -1.37 10.09 7.21
N SER A 30 -0.25 9.41 7.48
CA SER A 30 0.63 8.91 6.40
C SER A 30 -0.04 7.84 5.55
N GLY A 31 -0.78 6.90 6.16
CA GLY A 31 -1.53 5.89 5.42
C GLY A 31 -2.63 6.51 4.55
N ARG A 32 -3.35 7.53 5.06
CA ARG A 32 -4.32 8.28 4.25
C ARG A 32 -3.65 8.99 3.07
N THR A 33 -2.58 9.72 3.32
CA THR A 33 -1.84 10.44 2.27
C THR A 33 -1.30 9.47 1.22
N ALA A 34 -0.78 8.31 1.61
CA ALA A 34 -0.35 7.29 0.64
C ALA A 34 -1.51 6.83 -0.25
N LYS A 35 -2.67 6.53 0.33
CA LYS A 35 -3.86 6.13 -0.44
C LYS A 35 -4.32 7.21 -1.43
N GLU A 36 -4.34 8.46 -0.99
CA GLU A 36 -4.72 9.60 -1.83
C GLU A 36 -3.74 9.76 -3.00
N LEU A 37 -2.43 9.74 -2.75
CA LEU A 37 -1.42 9.86 -3.80
C LEU A 37 -1.50 8.72 -4.82
N ILE A 38 -1.62 7.47 -4.34
CA ILE A 38 -1.76 6.28 -5.19
C ILE A 38 -3.02 6.38 -6.05
N GLY A 39 -4.17 6.70 -5.43
CA GLY A 39 -5.44 6.84 -6.15
C GLY A 39 -5.46 7.98 -7.17
N ASN A 40 -4.87 9.12 -6.80
CA ASN A 40 -4.78 10.28 -7.69
C ASN A 40 -3.91 10.02 -8.92
N ASP A 41 -2.92 9.13 -8.83
CA ASP A 41 -2.08 8.70 -9.96
C ASP A 41 -2.75 7.59 -10.82
N GLY A 42 -3.99 7.21 -10.50
CA GLY A 42 -4.78 6.23 -11.25
C GLY A 42 -4.52 4.77 -10.88
N HIS A 43 -3.85 4.53 -9.75
CA HIS A 43 -3.62 3.21 -9.19
C HIS A 43 -4.70 2.83 -8.17
N GLU A 44 -4.69 1.57 -7.74
CA GLU A 44 -5.70 1.03 -6.83
C GLU A 44 -5.09 0.50 -5.54
N VAL A 45 -5.67 0.85 -4.39
CA VAL A 45 -5.27 0.29 -3.09
C VAL A 45 -6.24 -0.81 -2.69
N LEU A 46 -5.82 -2.06 -2.82
CA LEU A 46 -6.64 -3.24 -2.49
C LEU A 46 -6.75 -3.44 -0.97
N THR A 47 -5.69 -3.12 -0.24
CA THR A 47 -5.62 -3.32 1.22
C THR A 47 -5.01 -2.12 1.93
N HIS A 48 -5.60 -1.71 3.06
CA HIS A 48 -4.99 -0.76 4.01
C HIS A 48 -5.11 -1.31 5.45
N LYS A 49 -3.97 -1.64 6.06
CA LYS A 49 -3.89 -2.18 7.41
C LYS A 49 -3.02 -1.28 8.31
N ILE A 50 -3.35 -1.24 9.60
CA ILE A 50 -2.51 -0.63 10.64
C ILE A 50 -2.16 -1.75 11.62
N ILE A 51 -0.87 -1.99 11.84
CA ILE A 51 -0.37 -3.05 12.72
C ILE A 51 0.64 -2.50 13.73
N ARG A 52 0.81 -3.20 14.86
CA ARG A 52 1.81 -2.90 15.88
C ARG A 52 3.23 -3.10 15.34
N ASN A 53 4.21 -2.44 15.95
CA ASN A 53 5.63 -2.60 15.62
C ASN A 53 6.19 -3.92 16.17
N ASN A 54 5.76 -5.02 15.56
CA ASN A 54 6.15 -6.37 15.96
C ASN A 54 6.63 -7.14 14.73
N LYS A 55 7.86 -7.68 14.81
CA LYS A 55 8.51 -8.38 13.70
C LYS A 55 7.65 -9.51 13.11
N SER A 56 7.14 -10.41 13.94
CA SER A 56 6.34 -11.55 13.49
C SER A 56 5.03 -11.09 12.86
N LEU A 57 4.37 -10.09 13.45
CA LEU A 57 3.14 -9.52 12.90
C LEU A 57 3.37 -8.88 11.52
N ILE A 58 4.46 -8.13 11.36
CA ILE A 58 4.84 -7.52 10.08
C ILE A 58 5.06 -8.61 9.02
N GLN A 59 5.87 -9.61 9.34
CA GLN A 59 6.18 -10.71 8.42
C GLN A 59 4.92 -11.48 8.01
N ASN A 60 4.08 -11.85 8.96
CA ASN A 60 2.83 -12.57 8.69
C ASN A 60 1.87 -11.74 7.83
N THR A 61 1.74 -10.44 8.12
CA THR A 61 0.84 -9.55 7.35
C THR A 61 1.33 -9.39 5.91
N ILE A 62 2.65 -9.29 5.70
CA ILE A 62 3.21 -9.21 4.35
C ILE A 62 2.98 -10.53 3.60
N SER A 63 3.25 -11.68 4.23
CA SER A 63 2.99 -12.99 3.61
C SER A 63 1.52 -13.16 3.23
N GLU A 64 0.58 -12.75 4.10
CA GLU A 64 -0.86 -12.76 3.81
C GLU A 64 -1.17 -11.91 2.57
N ILE A 65 -0.66 -10.67 2.51
CA ILE A 65 -0.88 -9.76 1.38
C ILE A 65 -0.32 -10.31 0.07
N LEU A 66 0.83 -11.01 0.10
CA LEU A 66 1.46 -11.57 -1.10
C LEU A 66 0.82 -12.89 -1.56
N GLN A 67 -0.01 -13.51 -0.72
CA GLN A 67 -0.71 -14.76 -1.00
C GLN A 67 -2.19 -14.56 -1.37
N ASP A 68 -2.75 -13.36 -1.17
CA ASP A 68 -4.06 -13.00 -1.72
C ASP A 68 -3.95 -12.91 -3.25
N ASP A 69 -4.56 -13.88 -3.95
CA ASP A 69 -4.66 -13.99 -5.42
C ASP A 69 -5.50 -12.86 -6.06
#